data_AF-A0A268EMZ9-F1
#
_entry.id   AF-A0A268EMZ9-F1
#
_cell.length_a   1.000
_cell.length_b   1.000
_cell.length_c   1.000
_cell.angle_alpha   90.00
_cell.angle_beta   90.00
_cell.angle_gamma   90.00
#
_symmetry.space_group_name_H-M   'P 1'
#
loop_
_entity.id
_entity.type
_entity.pdbx_description
1 polymer ?
#
loop_
_entity_poly.entity_id
_entity_poly.type
_entity_poly.pdbx_seq_one_letter_code
_entity_poly.pdbx_strand_id
1 'polypeptide(L)'
;MKFSFEVGHEEKHTVEFEFNQFLGNLSIKVDGNDRIRDFRTLSFKLMKTYEFEVGNEEKHQVKIEKIRKLILAGFRKTKYKVYIDGILSKEYEGK
;
A
#
# COMPACT_ATOMS: atom_id res chain seq x y z
N MET A 1 -1.13 10.76 -0.52
CA MET A 1 -2.17 9.75 -0.76
C MET A 1 -2.42 9.01 0.54
N LYS A 2 -3.67 8.83 0.92
CA LYS A 2 -4.05 8.08 2.12
C LYS A 2 -5.28 7.23 1.81
N PHE A 3 -5.29 5.98 2.24
CA PHE A 3 -6.44 5.08 2.13
C PHE A 3 -6.35 3.99 3.20
N SER A 4 -7.47 3.32 3.46
CA SER A 4 -7.55 2.15 4.33
C SER A 4 -8.45 1.08 3.74
N PHE A 5 -8.29 -0.15 4.22
CA PHE A 5 -9.12 -1.30 3.86
C PHE A 5 -9.10 -2.34 5.00
N GLU A 6 -10.15 -3.16 5.07
CA GLU A 6 -10.25 -4.28 6.00
C GLU A 6 -9.66 -5.56 5.39
N VAL A 7 -9.08 -6.41 6.25
CA VAL A 7 -8.55 -7.74 5.93
C VAL A 7 -9.10 -8.72 6.97
N GLY A 8 -9.50 -9.92 6.55
CA GLY A 8 -10.10 -10.94 7.42
C GLY A 8 -11.63 -10.95 7.38
N HIS A 9 -12.20 -12.09 7.72
CA HIS A 9 -13.64 -12.33 7.82
C HIS A 9 -14.09 -12.40 9.28
N GLU A 10 -13.46 -13.26 10.08
CA GLU A 10 -13.72 -13.45 11.50
C GLU A 10 -12.79 -12.59 12.36
N GLU A 11 -11.49 -12.56 12.03
CA GLU A 11 -10.47 -11.70 12.65
C GLU A 11 -10.21 -10.49 11.75
N LYS A 12 -11.05 -9.45 11.89
CA LYS A 12 -10.94 -8.24 11.05
C LYS A 12 -9.85 -7.31 11.55
N HIS A 13 -8.99 -6.91 10.63
CA HIS A 13 -7.95 -5.91 10.84
C HIS A 13 -8.07 -4.76 9.87
N THR A 14 -7.76 -3.54 10.34
CA THR A 14 -7.72 -2.35 9.49
C THR A 14 -6.29 -2.07 9.05
N VAL A 15 -6.06 -2.09 7.74
CA VAL A 15 -4.80 -1.66 7.15
C VAL A 15 -4.91 -0.22 6.70
N GLU A 16 -3.98 0.62 7.14
CA GLU A 16 -3.86 2.02 6.73
C GLU A 16 -2.61 2.23 5.90
N PHE A 17 -2.75 2.92 4.76
CA PHE A 17 -1.64 3.32 3.91
C PHE A 17 -1.57 4.84 3.83
N GLU A 18 -0.38 5.40 4.04
CA GLU A 18 -0.12 6.83 3.88
C GLU A 18 1.19 7.05 3.11
N PHE A 19 1.14 7.86 2.05
CA PHE A 19 2.30 8.33 1.31
C PHE A 19 2.24 9.84 1.15
N ASN A 20 3.20 10.56 1.73
CA ASN A 20 3.35 11.98 1.51
C ASN A 20 4.33 12.21 0.36
N GLN A 21 3.80 12.74 -0.75
CA GLN A 21 4.54 12.95 -1.99
C GLN A 21 5.59 14.06 -1.91
N PHE A 22 5.44 15.01 -0.98
CA PHE A 22 6.36 16.14 -0.82
C PHE A 22 7.60 15.73 -0.04
N LEU A 23 7.42 14.95 1.03
CA LEU A 23 8.52 14.45 1.86
C LEU A 23 9.06 13.10 1.37
N GLY A 24 8.29 12.38 0.55
CA GLY A 24 8.67 11.07 0.06
C GLY A 24 8.67 9.99 1.15
N ASN A 25 7.97 10.17 2.27
CA ASN A 25 7.82 9.15 3.29
C ASN A 25 6.52 8.37 3.10
N LEU A 26 6.57 7.09 3.45
CA LEU A 26 5.46 6.15 3.39
C LEU A 26 5.33 5.41 4.71
N SER A 27 4.11 5.22 5.18
CA SER A 27 3.75 4.44 6.36
C SER A 27 2.61 3.48 6.02
N ILE A 28 2.74 2.24 6.47
CA ILE A 28 1.67 1.24 6.47
C ILE A 28 1.47 0.80 7.91
N LYS A 29 0.22 0.81 8.36
CA LYS A 29 -0.17 0.43 9.71
C LYS A 29 -1.22 -0.67 9.67
N VAL A 30 -1.24 -1.50 10.72
CA VAL A 30 -2.27 -2.50 10.99
C VAL A 30 -2.83 -2.20 12.37
N ASP A 31 -4.11 -1.87 12.44
CA ASP A 31 -4.81 -1.42 13.65
C ASP A 31 -4.07 -0.28 14.38
N GLY A 32 -3.59 0.70 13.62
CA GLY A 32 -2.84 1.84 14.13
C GLY A 32 -1.37 1.57 14.50
N ASN A 33 -0.93 0.30 14.52
CA ASN A 33 0.45 -0.09 14.80
C ASN A 33 1.30 -0.03 13.52
N ASP A 34 2.47 0.61 13.59
CA ASP A 34 3.38 0.70 12.43
C ASP A 34 3.89 -0.66 11.99
N ARG A 35 3.58 -1.03 10.74
CA ARG A 35 4.03 -2.26 10.10
C ARG A 35 5.21 -2.01 9.16
N ILE A 36 5.12 -0.97 8.34
CA ILE A 36 6.17 -0.58 7.40
C ILE A 36 6.34 0.94 7.45
N ARG A 37 7.60 1.39 7.52
CA ARG A 37 7.98 2.79 7.29
C ARG A 37 9.07 2.86 6.23
N ASP A 38 8.84 3.60 5.17
CA ASP A 38 9.77 3.77 4.05
C ASP A 38 10.05 5.26 3.84
N PHE A 39 11.24 5.70 4.28
CA PHE A 39 11.74 7.07 4.13
C PHE A 39 12.60 7.25 2.87
N ARG A 40 12.89 6.18 2.11
CA ARG A 40 13.80 6.18 0.96
C ARG A 40 13.00 5.98 -0.32
N THR A 41 12.19 6.97 -0.68
CA THR A 41 11.43 6.93 -1.95
C THR A 41 12.21 7.38 -3.17
N LEU A 42 13.50 7.70 -3.04
CA LEU A 42 14.45 7.84 -4.15
C LEU A 42 14.80 6.47 -4.74
N SER A 43 13.80 5.78 -5.28
CA SER A 43 13.98 4.57 -6.09
C SER A 43 13.63 4.90 -7.52
N PHE A 44 14.54 4.57 -8.44
CA PHE A 44 14.32 4.66 -9.89
C PHE A 44 13.36 3.57 -10.41
N LYS A 45 12.93 2.63 -9.55
CA LYS A 45 11.93 1.62 -9.93
C LYS A 45 10.56 2.27 -10.10
N LEU A 46 9.93 1.99 -11.24
CA LEU A 46 8.58 2.44 -11.56
C LEU A 46 7.53 1.91 -10.57
N MET A 47 7.76 0.70 -10.06
CA MET A 47 6.90 0.01 -9.12
C MET A 47 7.66 -0.26 -7.81
N LYS A 48 7.00 0.00 -6.68
CA LYS A 48 7.40 -0.51 -5.37
C LYS A 48 6.31 -1.44 -4.85
N THR A 49 6.72 -2.53 -4.22
CA THR A 49 5.84 -3.53 -3.64
C THR A 49 6.11 -3.61 -2.14
N TYR A 50 5.04 -3.69 -1.36
CA TYR A 50 5.06 -3.85 0.09
C TYR A 50 4.26 -5.10 0.44
N GLU A 51 4.90 -6.07 1.08
CA GLU A 51 4.30 -7.35 1.44
C GLU A 51 4.42 -7.58 2.95
N PHE A 52 3.32 -7.99 3.58
CA PHE A 52 3.26 -8.27 5.02
C PHE A 52 2.07 -9.17 5.35
N GLU A 53 2.21 -9.97 6.39
CA GLU A 53 1.12 -10.76 6.98
C GLU A 53 0.29 -9.91 7.95
N VAL A 54 -1.02 -10.14 7.95
CA VAL A 54 -2.03 -9.56 8.85
C VAL A 54 -2.84 -10.71 9.48
N GLY A 55 -3.21 -10.61 10.76
CA GLY A 55 -3.93 -11.65 11.49
C GLY A 55 -3.05 -12.51 12.39
N ASN A 56 -3.65 -13.13 13.40
CA ASN A 56 -2.99 -14.07 14.30
C ASN A 56 -3.49 -15.50 14.05
N GLU A 57 -4.80 -15.70 14.12
CA GLU A 57 -5.48 -16.98 13.87
C GLU A 57 -5.94 -17.06 12.41
N GLU A 58 -6.52 -15.98 11.89
CA GLU A 58 -6.91 -15.83 10.48
C GLU A 58 -5.86 -15.01 9.74
N LYS A 59 -4.80 -15.68 9.29
CA LYS A 59 -3.67 -15.02 8.63
C LYS A 59 -3.91 -14.80 7.14
N HIS A 60 -3.62 -13.58 6.70
CA HIS A 60 -3.69 -13.18 5.30
C HIS A 60 -2.41 -12.51 4.83
N GLN A 61 -1.98 -12.87 3.62
CA GLN A 61 -0.86 -12.23 2.96
C GLN A 61 -1.37 -10.97 2.22
N VAL A 62 -0.94 -9.81 2.70
CA VAL A 62 -1.25 -8.52 2.07
C VAL A 62 -0.10 -8.09 1.18
N LYS A 63 -0.44 -7.63 -0.03
CA LYS A 63 0.50 -6.98 -0.95
C LYS A 63 -0.07 -5.66 -1.43
N ILE A 64 0.71 -4.59 -1.29
CA ILE A 64 0.39 -3.26 -1.82
C ILE A 64 1.43 -2.88 -2.87
N GLU A 65 0.98 -2.66 -4.09
CA GLU A 65 1.82 -2.18 -5.19
C GLU A 65 1.58 -0.68 -5.42
N LYS A 66 2.64 0.12 -5.36
CA LYS A 66 2.66 1.55 -5.72
C LYS A 66 3.32 1.72 -7.08
N ILE A 67 2.53 2.05 -8.09
CA ILE A 67 2.94 2.17 -9.49
C ILE A 67 3.01 3.65 -9.87
N ARG A 68 4.24 4.17 -10.00
CA ARG A 68 4.51 5.57 -10.36
C ARG A 68 4.31 5.80 -11.86
N LYS A 69 4.17 7.07 -12.24
CA LYS A 69 4.17 7.51 -13.64
C LYS A 69 5.58 7.38 -14.21
N LEU A 70 5.70 7.04 -15.50
CA LEU A 70 6.93 7.32 -16.25
C LEU A 70 7.06 8.84 -16.43
N ILE A 71 8.29 9.35 -16.38
CA ILE A 71 8.63 10.79 -16.35
C ILE A 71 8.06 11.56 -17.58
N LEU A 72 7.65 10.87 -18.65
CA LEU A 72 7.10 11.44 -19.89
C LEU A 72 5.62 11.10 -20.17
N ALA A 73 4.88 10.53 -19.21
CA ALA A 73 3.53 9.99 -19.45
C ALA A 73 2.34 10.94 -19.14
N GLY A 74 2.56 12.26 -19.07
CA GLY A 74 1.49 13.26 -18.90
C GLY A 74 0.72 13.22 -17.56
N PHE A 75 -0.59 13.49 -17.61
CA PHE A 75 -1.53 13.58 -16.45
C PHE A 75 -1.93 12.24 -15.80
N ARG A 76 -1.38 11.10 -16.23
CA ARG A 76 -1.75 9.77 -15.69
C ARG A 76 -1.55 9.74 -14.18
N LYS A 77 -2.45 9.17 -13.38
CA LYS A 77 -2.32 9.14 -11.92
C LYS A 77 -1.38 8.03 -11.43
N THR A 78 -0.82 8.20 -10.23
CA THR A 78 -0.12 7.11 -9.53
C THR A 78 -1.15 6.07 -9.11
N LYS A 79 -0.96 4.80 -9.45
CA LYS A 79 -1.90 3.73 -9.08
C LYS A 79 -1.39 2.96 -7.87
N TYR A 80 -2.34 2.53 -7.05
CA TYR A 80 -2.11 1.69 -5.89
C TYR A 80 -3.01 0.47 -6.03
N LYS A 81 -2.44 -0.73 -5.94
CA LYS A 81 -3.19 -1.98 -6.01
C LYS A 81 -3.00 -2.75 -4.72
N VAL A 82 -4.08 -3.25 -4.16
CA VAL A 82 -4.10 -4.04 -2.93
C VAL A 82 -4.53 -5.44 -3.26
N TYR A 83 -3.69 -6.40 -2.88
CA TYR A 83 -3.97 -7.83 -3.01
C TYR A 83 -4.05 -8.46 -1.61
N ILE A 84 -5.03 -9.34 -1.43
CA ILE A 84 -5.19 -10.18 -0.25
C ILE A 84 -5.10 -11.62 -0.76
N ASP A 85 -4.14 -12.39 -0.25
CA ASP A 85 -3.84 -13.77 -0.68
C ASP A 85 -3.65 -13.90 -2.20
N GLY A 86 -2.99 -12.89 -2.79
CA GLY A 86 -2.73 -12.82 -4.23
C GLY A 86 -3.92 -12.35 -5.08
N ILE A 87 -5.11 -12.19 -4.50
CA ILE A 87 -6.32 -11.73 -5.21
C ILE A 87 -6.42 -10.21 -5.14
N LEU A 88 -6.60 -9.55 -6.28
CA LEU A 88 -6.80 -8.10 -6.33
C LEU A 88 -8.11 -7.72 -5.63
N SER A 89 -8.00 -7.02 -4.50
CA SER A 89 -9.14 -6.63 -3.66
C SER A 89 -9.56 -5.17 -3.86
N LYS A 90 -8.59 -4.26 -3.99
CA LYS A 90 -8.85 -2.82 -4.16
C LYS A 90 -7.85 -2.15 -5.10
N GLU A 91 -8.31 -1.09 -5.77
CA GLU A 91 -7.47 -0.16 -6.51
C GLU A 91 -7.72 1.28 -6.04
N TYR A 92 -6.66 2.07 -5.95
CA TYR A 92 -6.72 3.50 -5.63
C TYR A 92 -5.85 4.32 -6.58
N GLU A 93 -6.18 5.59 -6.73
CA GLU A 93 -5.42 6.53 -7.56
C GLU A 93 -5.00 7.76 -6.76
N GLY A 94 -3.70 8.07 -6.77
CA GLY A 94 -3.13 9.30 -6.22
C GLY A 94 -2.77 10.28 -7.33
N LYS A 95 -2.82 11.58 -7.02
CA LYS A 95 -2.44 12.64 -7.96
C LYS A 95 -0.99 12.50 -8.44
#